data_AF-A0A3M3LIU7-F1
#
_entry.id   AF-A0A3M3LIU7-F1
#
_cell.length_a   1.000
_cell.length_b   1.000
_cell.length_c   1.000
_cell.angle_alpha   90.00
_cell.angle_beta   90.00
_cell.angle_gamma   90.00
#
_symmetry.space_group_name_H-M   'P 1'
#
loop_
_entity.id
_entity.type
_entity.pdbx_description
1 polymer ?
#
loop_
_entity_poly.entity_id
_entity_poly.type
_entity_poly.pdbx_seq_one_letter_code
_entity_poly.pdbx_strand_id
1 'polypeptide(L)'
;MEDLQPGEVVIAEKIDRISRLPLIEAEKLVAAIRAKGARLAVPGIVDLSELAEASSGVAKVVLQGVQDMLLRVALQIARDDFEDRQERQRQGIVLAKGAGRYVGRKPNTKMHERIIALKSGGCSIAETARLAGVSVSQVKRVWAHHRDSVDI
;
A
#
# COMPACT_ATOMS: atom_id res chain seq x y z
N MET A 1 7.15 15.61 9.94
CA MET A 1 6.93 17.05 9.75
C MET A 1 7.62 17.88 10.82
N GLU A 2 7.72 17.41 12.07
CA GLU A 2 8.32 18.16 13.18
C GLU A 2 9.72 18.71 12.88
N ASP A 3 10.57 17.92 12.20
CA ASP A 3 11.96 18.32 11.91
C ASP A 3 12.12 19.33 10.75
N LEU A 4 11.09 19.52 9.93
CA LEU A 4 11.16 20.32 8.70
C LEU A 4 11.37 21.81 9.00
N GLN A 5 12.44 22.37 8.45
CA GLN A 5 12.89 23.75 8.62
C GLN A 5 12.49 24.66 7.45
N PRO A 6 12.38 25.98 7.67
CA PRO A 6 12.19 26.95 6.60
C PRO A 6 13.32 26.90 5.57
N GLY A 7 12.97 26.96 4.29
CA GLY A 7 13.92 26.90 3.18
C GLY A 7 14.33 25.50 2.74
N GLU A 8 13.96 24.45 3.48
CA GLU A 8 14.19 23.06 3.06
C GLU A 8 13.29 22.65 1.90
N VAL A 9 13.77 21.71 1.10
CA VAL A 9 13.04 21.14 -0.03
C VAL A 9 12.66 19.70 0.30
N VAL A 10 11.35 19.45 0.38
CA VAL A 10 10.79 18.10 0.46
C VAL A 10 10.75 17.54 -0.94
N ILE A 11 11.54 16.49 -1.21
CA ILE A 11 11.52 15.79 -2.49
C ILE A 11 10.58 14.59 -2.37
N ALA A 12 9.52 14.58 -3.15
CA ALA A 12 8.69 13.39 -3.31
C ALA A 12 9.30 12.53 -4.43
N GLU A 13 9.76 11.31 -4.12
CA GLU A 13 10.37 10.39 -5.10
C GLU A 13 9.48 10.20 -6.34
N LYS A 14 8.17 10.09 -6.12
CA LYS A 14 7.15 10.13 -7.16
C LYS A 14 5.86 10.73 -6.62
N ILE A 15 5.11 11.38 -7.50
CA ILE A 15 3.78 11.91 -7.18
C ILE A 15 2.80 10.83 -6.72
N ASP A 16 2.99 9.58 -7.16
CA ASP A 16 2.15 8.44 -6.79
C ASP A 16 2.25 8.02 -5.31
N ARG A 17 3.30 8.47 -4.61
CA ARG A 17 3.39 8.27 -3.15
C ARG A 17 2.50 9.24 -2.38
N ILE A 18 2.18 10.39 -2.96
CA ILE A 18 1.23 11.37 -2.42
C ILE A 18 -0.19 11.06 -2.93
N SER A 19 -0.36 10.57 -4.17
CA SER A 19 -1.67 10.32 -4.80
C SER A 19 -2.47 9.14 -4.25
N ARG A 20 -1.84 8.30 -3.40
CA ARG A 20 -2.56 7.29 -2.61
C ARG A 20 -3.54 7.93 -1.62
N LEU A 21 -3.24 9.15 -1.17
CA LEU A 21 -4.14 9.94 -0.36
C LEU A 21 -5.23 10.56 -1.25
N PRO A 22 -6.44 10.80 -0.73
CA PRO A 22 -7.43 11.64 -1.42
C PRO A 22 -6.81 13.00 -1.79
N LEU A 23 -7.23 13.60 -2.92
CA LEU A 23 -6.70 14.89 -3.38
C LEU A 23 -6.69 15.95 -2.27
N ILE A 24 -7.77 16.00 -1.48
CA ILE A 24 -7.93 16.91 -0.33
C ILE A 24 -6.82 16.72 0.71
N GLU A 25 -6.38 15.49 0.96
CA GLU A 25 -5.30 15.21 1.91
C GLU A 25 -3.93 15.52 1.33
N ALA A 26 -3.73 15.29 0.03
CA ALA A 26 -2.53 15.74 -0.68
C ALA A 26 -2.38 17.26 -0.63
N GLU A 27 -3.47 18.00 -0.88
CA GLU A 27 -3.50 19.47 -0.76
C GLU A 27 -3.19 19.92 0.68
N LYS A 28 -3.74 19.25 1.70
CA LYS A 28 -3.40 19.52 3.11
C LYS A 28 -1.91 19.32 3.41
N LEU A 29 -1.31 18.26 2.87
CA LEU A 29 0.13 17.99 3.03
C LEU A 29 0.96 19.10 2.40
N VAL A 30 0.63 19.49 1.17
CA VAL A 30 1.29 20.61 0.46
C VAL A 30 1.18 21.90 1.27
N ALA A 31 -0.02 22.21 1.75
CA ALA A 31 -0.27 23.39 2.56
C ALA A 31 0.55 23.38 3.86
N ALA A 32 0.66 22.23 4.52
CA ALA A 32 1.44 22.10 5.76
C ALA A 32 2.95 22.24 5.53
N ILE A 33 3.48 21.72 4.42
CA ILE A 33 4.89 21.92 4.01
C ILE A 33 5.16 23.41 3.80
N ARG A 34 4.27 24.10 3.07
CA ARG A 34 4.39 25.54 2.81
C ARG A 34 4.26 26.39 4.08
N ALA A 35 3.37 26.00 5.00
CA ALA A 35 3.20 26.69 6.28
C ALA A 35 4.47 26.68 7.13
N LYS A 36 5.35 25.69 6.94
CA LYS A 36 6.68 25.62 7.55
C LYS A 36 7.75 26.41 6.80
N GLY A 37 7.41 27.07 5.70
CA GLY A 37 8.36 27.79 4.84
C GLY A 37 9.23 26.86 3.98
N ALA A 38 8.87 25.58 3.88
CA ALA A 38 9.55 24.60 3.05
C ALA A 38 8.90 24.51 1.67
N ARG A 39 9.63 23.99 0.69
CA ARG A 39 9.18 23.81 -0.69
C ARG A 39 8.97 22.34 -0.99
N LEU A 40 8.03 22.03 -1.89
CA LEU A 40 7.82 20.68 -2.39
C LEU A 40 8.39 20.59 -3.80
N ALA A 41 9.33 19.67 -4.02
CA ALA A 41 9.84 19.33 -5.33
C ALA A 41 9.31 17.95 -5.74
N VAL A 42 8.72 17.87 -6.92
CA VAL A 42 8.20 16.63 -7.50
C VAL A 42 8.85 16.41 -8.86
N PRO A 43 9.54 15.28 -9.09
CA PRO A 43 10.11 14.96 -10.39
C PRO A 43 9.06 15.00 -11.50
N GLY A 44 9.38 15.71 -12.60
CA GLY A 44 8.49 15.85 -13.75
C GLY A 44 7.53 17.05 -13.71
N ILE A 45 7.46 17.78 -12.58
CA ILE A 45 6.78 19.09 -12.52
C ILE A 45 7.85 20.18 -12.63
N VAL A 46 7.61 21.17 -13.48
CA VAL A 46 8.47 22.35 -13.59
C VAL A 46 8.44 23.12 -12.27
N ASP A 47 9.61 23.47 -11.75
CA ASP A 47 9.74 24.34 -10.58
C ASP A 47 9.91 25.80 -11.03
N LEU A 48 8.88 26.61 -10.84
CA LEU A 48 8.88 28.04 -11.13
C LEU A 48 9.30 28.88 -9.91
N SER A 49 9.69 28.27 -8.79
CA SER A 49 9.98 28.99 -7.54
C SER A 49 11.12 29.98 -7.70
N GLU A 50 12.20 29.62 -8.39
CA GLU A 50 13.33 30.53 -8.64
C GLU A 50 12.92 31.74 -9.50
N LEU A 51 12.14 31.49 -10.56
CA LEU A 51 11.66 32.54 -11.44
C LEU A 51 10.67 33.47 -10.73
N ALA A 52 9.83 32.93 -9.85
CA ALA A 52 8.91 33.69 -9.02
C ALA A 52 9.66 34.58 -8.01
N GLU A 53 10.74 34.09 -7.40
CA GLU A 53 11.57 34.88 -6.49
C GLU A 53 12.37 35.97 -7.21
N ALA A 54 12.79 35.73 -8.46
CA ALA A 54 13.43 36.75 -9.30
C ALA A 54 12.45 37.79 -9.87
N SER A 55 11.14 37.60 -9.70
CA SER A 55 10.08 38.47 -10.23
C SER A 55 9.46 39.34 -9.13
N SER A 56 8.80 40.43 -9.52
CA SER A 56 8.10 41.33 -8.59
C SER A 56 6.70 41.69 -9.08
N GLY A 57 5.87 42.22 -8.17
CA GLY A 57 4.51 42.65 -8.47
C GLY A 57 3.63 41.54 -9.06
N VAL A 58 2.89 41.87 -10.12
CA VAL A 58 1.94 40.96 -10.77
C VAL A 58 2.61 39.68 -11.30
N ALA A 59 3.83 39.80 -11.85
CA ALA A 59 4.54 38.64 -12.40
C ALA A 59 4.80 37.55 -11.35
N LYS A 60 5.20 37.94 -10.13
CA LYS A 60 5.42 37.01 -9.02
C LYS A 60 4.14 36.27 -8.64
N VAL A 61 3.01 36.98 -8.55
CA VAL A 61 1.70 36.41 -8.22
C VAL A 61 1.25 35.40 -9.28
N VAL A 62 1.43 35.73 -10.55
CA VAL A 62 1.08 34.83 -11.66
C VAL A 62 1.93 33.56 -11.62
N LEU A 63 3.26 33.68 -11.45
CA LEU A 63 4.15 32.52 -11.40
C LEU A 63 3.84 31.58 -10.24
N GLN A 64 3.52 32.12 -9.06
CA GLN A 64 3.07 31.32 -7.92
C GLN A 64 1.73 30.62 -8.20
N GLY A 65 0.77 31.31 -8.83
CA GLY A 65 -0.51 30.73 -9.23
C GLY A 65 -0.34 29.59 -10.25
N VAL A 66 0.55 29.75 -11.23
CA VAL A 66 0.86 28.70 -12.21
C VAL A 66 1.52 27.50 -11.53
N GLN A 67 2.48 27.71 -10.62
CA GLN A 67 3.09 26.63 -9.85
C GLN A 67 2.03 25.82 -9.07
N ASP A 68 1.10 26.50 -8.43
CA ASP A 68 0.02 25.89 -7.65
C ASP A 68 -0.92 25.07 -8.54
N MET A 69 -1.29 25.62 -9.70
CA MET A 69 -2.13 24.92 -10.67
C MET A 69 -1.44 23.69 -11.24
N LEU A 70 -0.16 23.79 -11.63
CA LEU A 70 0.62 22.65 -12.13
C LEU A 70 0.69 21.53 -11.10
N LEU A 71 0.92 21.87 -9.83
CA LEU A 71 0.95 20.89 -8.76
C LEU A 71 -0.41 20.20 -8.57
N ARG A 72 -1.52 20.95 -8.57
CA ARG A 72 -2.87 20.38 -8.44
C ARG A 72 -3.22 19.46 -9.61
N VAL A 73 -2.95 19.89 -10.85
CA VAL A 73 -3.19 19.08 -12.05
C VAL A 73 -2.40 17.79 -12.00
N ALA A 74 -1.11 17.86 -11.63
CA ALA A 74 -0.28 16.67 -11.51
C ALA A 74 -0.81 15.72 -10.43
N LEU A 75 -1.23 16.24 -9.27
CA LEU A 75 -1.83 15.44 -8.20
C LEU A 75 -3.12 14.76 -8.65
N GLN A 76 -3.96 15.45 -9.42
CA GLN A 76 -5.20 14.90 -9.99
C GLN A 76 -4.90 13.78 -10.98
N ILE A 77 -3.99 13.99 -11.94
CA ILE A 77 -3.58 12.96 -12.91
C ILE A 77 -3.08 11.72 -12.18
N ALA A 78 -2.21 11.90 -11.18
CA ALA A 78 -1.68 10.80 -10.40
C ALA A 78 -2.74 10.03 -9.60
N ARG A 79 -3.86 10.69 -9.24
CA ARG A 79 -5.00 10.09 -8.56
C ARG A 79 -5.85 9.27 -9.54
N ASP A 80 -6.18 9.84 -10.69
CA ASP A 80 -6.94 9.15 -11.74
C ASP A 80 -6.22 7.86 -12.16
N ASP A 81 -4.91 7.95 -12.36
CA ASP A 81 -4.03 6.82 -12.66
C ASP A 81 -4.07 5.71 -11.59
N PHE A 82 -4.17 6.09 -10.31
CA PHE A 82 -4.27 5.15 -9.20
C PHE A 82 -5.62 4.44 -9.18
N GLU A 83 -6.71 5.19 -9.35
CA GLU A 83 -8.08 4.67 -9.39
C GLU A 83 -8.27 3.72 -10.59
N ASP A 84 -7.75 4.08 -11.76
CA ASP A 84 -7.76 3.24 -12.96
C ASP A 84 -7.03 1.91 -12.77
N ARG A 85 -5.89 1.93 -12.07
CA ARG A 85 -5.15 0.69 -11.74
C ARG A 85 -5.93 -0.18 -10.76
N GLN A 86 -6.56 0.44 -9.76
CA GLN A 86 -7.38 -0.26 -8.77
C GLN A 86 -8.59 -0.93 -9.43
N GLU A 87 -9.29 -0.23 -10.32
CA GLU A 87 -10.46 -0.76 -11.02
C GLU A 87 -10.07 -1.90 -11.97
N ARG A 88 -8.98 -1.75 -12.75
CA ARG A 88 -8.47 -2.84 -13.59
C ARG A 88 -8.07 -4.06 -12.79
N GLN A 89 -7.43 -3.88 -11.62
CA GLN A 89 -7.11 -4.97 -10.73
C GLN A 89 -8.38 -5.66 -10.21
N ARG A 90 -9.39 -4.89 -9.81
CA ARG A 90 -10.68 -5.41 -9.35
C ARG A 90 -11.35 -6.25 -10.43
N GLN A 91 -11.43 -5.74 -11.66
CA GLN A 91 -11.97 -6.46 -12.81
C GLN A 91 -11.20 -7.76 -13.09
N GLY A 92 -9.87 -7.70 -13.07
CA GLY A 92 -9.02 -8.88 -13.23
C GLY A 92 -9.26 -9.94 -12.15
N ILE A 93 -9.43 -9.52 -10.89
CA ILE A 93 -9.77 -10.42 -9.77
C ILE A 93 -11.15 -11.06 -10.01
N VAL A 94 -12.16 -10.29 -10.42
CA VAL A 94 -13.52 -10.80 -10.69
C VAL A 94 -13.47 -11.87 -11.80
N LEU A 95 -12.81 -11.58 -12.92
CA LEU A 95 -12.64 -12.52 -14.02
C LEU A 95 -11.91 -13.79 -13.58
N ALA A 96 -10.81 -13.66 -12.83
CA ALA A 96 -10.03 -14.79 -12.36
C ALA A 96 -10.76 -15.64 -11.31
N LYS A 97 -11.60 -15.03 -10.47
CA LYS A 97 -12.50 -15.75 -9.55
C LYS A 97 -13.57 -16.52 -10.32
N GLY A 98 -14.20 -15.89 -11.32
CA GLY A 98 -15.17 -16.56 -12.21
C GLY A 98 -14.56 -17.73 -12.99
N ALA A 99 -13.28 -17.62 -13.37
CA ALA A 99 -12.51 -18.70 -13.99
C ALA A 99 -11.92 -19.72 -12.99
N GLY A 100 -12.27 -19.65 -11.70
CA GLY A 100 -11.83 -20.62 -10.68
C GLY A 100 -10.35 -20.58 -10.31
N ARG A 101 -9.58 -19.54 -10.72
CA ARG A 101 -8.13 -19.46 -10.47
C ARG A 101 -7.78 -19.14 -9.00
N TYR A 102 -8.73 -18.58 -8.26
CA TYR A 102 -8.58 -18.24 -6.85
C TYR A 102 -8.94 -19.43 -5.96
N VAL A 103 -7.99 -20.36 -5.79
CA VAL A 103 -8.16 -21.58 -4.95
C VAL A 103 -7.67 -21.40 -3.50
N GLY A 104 -7.36 -20.17 -3.11
CA GLY A 104 -6.82 -19.85 -1.78
C GLY A 104 -5.37 -20.32 -1.58
N ARG A 105 -4.93 -20.33 -0.31
CA ARG A 105 -3.59 -20.78 0.05
C ARG A 105 -3.53 -22.31 -0.08
N LYS A 106 -2.65 -22.81 -0.95
CA LYS A 106 -2.40 -24.25 -1.08
C LYS A 106 -2.00 -24.84 0.28
N PRO A 107 -2.66 -25.94 0.73
CA PRO A 107 -2.28 -26.62 1.96
C PRO A 107 -0.82 -27.09 1.91
N ASN A 108 -0.14 -27.04 3.06
CA ASN A 108 1.17 -27.67 3.19
C ASN A 108 0.96 -29.15 3.55
N THR A 109 0.92 -30.00 2.53
CA THR A 109 0.67 -31.45 2.68
C THR A 109 1.68 -32.14 3.57
N LYS A 110 2.98 -31.88 3.40
CA LYS A 110 4.04 -32.46 4.26
C LYS A 110 3.85 -32.12 5.74
N MET A 111 3.46 -30.87 6.03
CA MET A 111 3.15 -30.44 7.39
C MET A 111 1.91 -31.18 7.93
N HIS A 112 0.88 -31.38 7.11
CA HIS A 112 -0.32 -32.13 7.51
C HIS A 112 0.01 -33.60 7.81
N GLU A 113 0.78 -34.26 6.95
CA GLU A 113 1.25 -35.64 7.14
C GLU A 113 2.02 -35.79 8.45
N ARG A 114 2.92 -34.85 8.75
CA ARG A 114 3.68 -34.84 10.02
C ARG A 114 2.76 -34.70 11.24
N ILE A 115 1.75 -33.82 11.17
CA ILE A 115 0.76 -33.65 12.24
C ILE A 115 -0.02 -34.95 12.46
N ILE A 116 -0.48 -35.58 11.37
CA ILE A 116 -1.25 -36.83 11.41
C ILE A 116 -0.40 -37.94 12.03
N ALA A 117 0.84 -38.14 11.56
CA ALA A 117 1.73 -39.16 12.09
C ALA A 117 1.98 -38.99 13.61
N LEU A 118 2.25 -37.76 14.06
CA LEU A 118 2.48 -37.46 15.47
C LEU A 118 1.21 -37.68 16.31
N LYS A 119 0.03 -37.27 15.81
CA LYS A 119 -1.23 -37.45 16.53
C LYS A 119 -1.67 -38.91 16.60
N SER A 120 -1.48 -39.68 15.53
CA SER A 120 -1.74 -41.12 15.48
C SER A 120 -0.78 -41.91 16.37
N GLY A 121 0.47 -41.43 16.53
CA GLY A 121 1.43 -41.95 17.49
C GLY A 121 1.16 -41.58 18.96
N GLY A 122 -0.01 -41.00 19.29
CA GLY A 122 -0.43 -40.72 20.66
C GLY A 122 0.04 -39.39 21.25
N CYS A 123 0.74 -38.54 20.50
CA CYS A 123 1.19 -37.24 21.01
C CYS A 123 0.01 -36.32 21.38
N SER A 124 0.19 -35.52 22.43
CA SER A 124 -0.77 -34.47 22.81
C SER A 124 -0.80 -33.36 21.76
N ILE A 125 -1.89 -32.60 21.69
CA ILE A 125 -2.05 -31.50 20.71
C ILE A 125 -0.94 -30.44 20.88
N ALA A 126 -0.61 -30.09 22.13
CA ALA A 126 0.42 -29.10 22.42
C ALA A 126 1.82 -29.60 22.03
N GLU A 127 2.09 -30.87 22.28
CA GLU A 127 3.37 -31.48 21.91
C GLU A 127 3.52 -31.65 20.40
N THR A 128 2.47 -32.07 19.69
CA THR A 128 2.45 -32.10 18.23
C THR A 128 2.69 -30.72 17.63
N ALA A 129 2.07 -29.67 18.19
CA ALA A 129 2.27 -28.29 17.73
C ALA A 129 3.75 -27.87 17.84
N ARG A 130 4.38 -28.14 19.00
CA ARG A 130 5.80 -27.89 19.23
C ARG A 130 6.68 -28.69 18.26
N LEU A 131 6.46 -29.99 18.14
CA LEU A 131 7.28 -30.88 17.31
C LEU A 131 7.11 -30.63 15.81
N ALA A 132 5.92 -30.23 15.36
CA ALA A 132 5.65 -29.92 13.95
C ALA A 132 5.94 -28.46 13.59
N GLY A 133 6.22 -27.59 14.57
CA GLY A 133 6.53 -26.17 14.36
C GLY A 133 5.31 -25.35 13.93
N VAL A 134 4.13 -25.67 14.44
CA VAL A 134 2.85 -25.04 14.06
C VAL A 134 2.04 -24.60 15.28
N SER A 135 1.00 -23.80 15.07
CA SER A 135 0.08 -23.46 16.16
C SER A 135 -0.82 -24.63 16.57
N VAL A 136 -1.24 -24.65 17.83
CA VAL A 136 -2.23 -25.61 18.37
C VAL A 136 -3.52 -25.63 17.55
N SER A 137 -3.99 -24.46 17.10
CA SER A 137 -5.18 -24.34 16.25
C SER A 137 -5.01 -25.06 14.91
N GLN A 138 -3.81 -25.01 14.33
CA GLN A 138 -3.51 -25.72 13.09
C GLN A 138 -3.52 -27.23 13.28
N VAL A 139 -2.96 -27.73 14.39
CA VAL A 139 -3.01 -29.16 14.73
C VAL A 139 -4.45 -29.64 14.87
N LYS A 140 -5.28 -28.91 15.63
CA LYS A 140 -6.70 -29.23 15.82
C LYS A 140 -7.45 -29.29 14.49
N ARG A 141 -7.27 -28.27 13.63
CA ARG A 141 -7.92 -28.17 12.33
C ARG A 141 -7.55 -29.34 11.40
N VAL A 142 -6.25 -29.64 11.29
CA VAL A 142 -5.76 -30.74 10.44
C VAL A 142 -6.24 -32.09 10.97
N TRP A 143 -6.19 -32.29 12.29
CA TRP A 143 -6.64 -33.55 12.90
C TRP A 143 -8.14 -33.78 12.75
N ALA A 144 -8.97 -32.73 12.90
CA ALA A 144 -10.40 -32.82 12.66
C ALA A 144 -10.69 -33.24 11.21
N HIS A 145 -10.11 -32.55 10.23
CA HIS A 145 -10.26 -32.92 8.81
C HIS A 145 -9.80 -34.34 8.49
N HIS A 146 -8.73 -34.82 9.15
CA HIS A 146 -8.27 -36.19 8.98
C HIS A 146 -9.29 -37.22 9.49
N ARG A 147 -9.88 -37.00 10.69
CA ARG A 147 -10.91 -37.88 11.23
C ARG A 147 -12.16 -37.91 10.34
N ASP A 148 -12.62 -36.75 9.91
CA ASP A 148 -13.77 -36.63 9.01
C ASP A 148 -13.55 -37.35 7.66
N SER A 149 -12.29 -37.50 7.23
CA SER A 149 -11.94 -38.20 5.97
C SER A 149 -11.78 -39.72 6.14
N VAL A 150 -11.67 -40.21 7.38
CA VAL A 150 -11.50 -41.64 7.71
C VAL A 150 -12.83 -42.27 8.14
N ASP A 151 -13.77 -41.46 8.65
CA ASP A 151 -15.11 -41.88 9.07
C ASP A 151 -16.14 -41.93 7.91
N ILE A 152 -15.70 -41.77 6.64
CA ILE A 152 -16.48 -41.95 5.40
C ILE A 152 -15.95 -43.17 4.65
#